data_AF-A0A530ZP43-F1
#
_entry.id   AF-A0A530ZP43-F1
#
_cell.length_a   1.000
_cell.length_b   1.000
_cell.length_c   1.000
_cell.angle_alpha   90.00
_cell.angle_beta   90.00
_cell.angle_gamma   90.00
#
_symmetry.space_group_name_H-M   'P 1'
#
loop_
_entity.id
_entity.type
_entity.pdbx_description
1 polymer ?
#
loop_
_entity_poly.entity_id
_entity_poly.type
_entity_poly.pdbx_seq_one_letter_code
_entity_poly.pdbx_strand_id
1 'polypeptide(L)'
;RIGNRLRLAPGKTPEQVEQGLVRIIPDEYMRHAHHWLILHGRYVCKARKPDCPICVIADICKAEEKTNDVPAPLVEIAPLEPASEIQ
;
A
#
# COMPACT_ATOMS: atom_id res chain seq x y z
N ARG A 1 -1.13 -2.88 -10.87
CA ARG A 1 0.10 -2.05 -10.78
C ARG A 1 0.90 -2.34 -9.52
N ILE A 2 0.38 -2.01 -8.32
CA ILE A 2 1.15 -2.15 -7.07
C ILE A 2 1.64 -3.57 -6.82
N GLY A 3 0.79 -4.59 -7.00
CA GLY A 3 1.18 -5.98 -6.83
C GLY A 3 2.45 -6.36 -7.62
N ASN A 4 2.56 -5.87 -8.86
CA ASN A 4 3.73 -6.03 -9.71
C ASN A 4 4.91 -5.16 -9.26
N ARG A 5 4.70 -3.86 -9.07
CA ARG A 5 5.76 -2.89 -8.72
C ARG A 5 6.46 -3.25 -7.41
N LEU A 6 5.70 -3.62 -6.38
CA LEU A 6 6.26 -4.02 -5.08
C LEU A 6 6.75 -5.47 -5.07
N ARG A 7 6.60 -6.21 -6.17
CA ARG A 7 6.85 -7.66 -6.27
C ARG A 7 6.12 -8.49 -5.21
N LEU A 8 4.93 -8.03 -4.80
CA LEU A 8 4.05 -8.75 -3.88
C LEU A 8 3.38 -9.93 -4.59
N ALA A 9 2.80 -9.67 -5.76
CA ALA A 9 2.09 -10.66 -6.56
C ALA A 9 2.35 -10.37 -8.05
N PRO A 10 3.51 -10.81 -8.58
CA PRO A 10 3.85 -10.60 -9.97
C PRO A 10 2.92 -11.42 -10.90
N GLY A 11 2.32 -10.75 -11.89
CA GLY A 11 1.39 -11.35 -12.83
C GLY A 11 1.20 -10.47 -14.07
N LYS A 12 0.95 -11.10 -15.22
CA LYS A 12 0.71 -10.43 -16.51
C LYS A 12 -0.73 -9.93 -16.64
N THR A 13 -1.69 -10.63 -16.01
CA THR A 13 -3.11 -10.25 -16.02
C THR A 13 -3.59 -9.86 -14.62
N PRO A 14 -4.66 -9.07 -14.49
CA PRO A 14 -5.26 -8.74 -13.20
C PRO A 14 -5.60 -9.99 -12.36
N GLU A 15 -6.13 -11.04 -12.99
CA GLU A 15 -6.55 -12.28 -12.32
C GLU A 15 -5.34 -13.02 -11.73
N GLN A 16 -4.20 -13.03 -12.44
CA GLN A 16 -2.96 -13.62 -11.92
C GLN A 16 -2.44 -12.86 -10.69
N VAL A 17 -2.54 -11.53 -10.73
CA VAL A 17 -2.14 -10.67 -9.59
C VAL A 17 -3.08 -10.90 -8.40
N GLU A 18 -4.39 -10.97 -8.64
CA GLU A 18 -5.40 -11.24 -7.61
C GLU A 18 -5.16 -12.59 -6.93
N GLN A 19 -4.98 -13.67 -7.70
CA GLN A 19 -4.68 -15.00 -7.17
C GLN A 19 -3.38 -15.00 -6.33
N GLY A 20 -2.37 -14.25 -6.77
CA GLY A 20 -1.13 -14.08 -6.00
C GLY A 20 -1.35 -13.34 -4.69
N LEU A 21 -2.17 -12.29 -4.68
CA LEU A 21 -2.49 -11.52 -3.47
C LEU A 21 -3.30 -12.36 -2.48
N VAL A 22 -4.35 -13.05 -2.92
CA VAL A 22 -5.16 -13.94 -2.06
C VAL A 22 -4.32 -15.03 -1.42
N ARG A 23 -3.28 -15.53 -2.10
CA ARG A 23 -2.39 -16.56 -1.57
C ARG A 23 -1.47 -16.06 -0.44
N ILE A 24 -1.05 -14.80 -0.48
CA ILE A 24 -0.03 -14.27 0.45
C ILE A 24 -0.60 -13.42 1.57
N ILE A 25 -1.80 -12.87 1.41
CA ILE A 25 -2.44 -12.02 2.40
C ILE A 25 -3.09 -12.93 3.45
N PRO A 26 -2.73 -12.81 4.74
CA PRO A 26 -3.42 -13.52 5.80
C PRO A 26 -4.91 -13.12 5.91
N ASP A 27 -5.75 -14.07 6.32
CA ASP A 27 -7.20 -13.90 6.36
C ASP A 27 -7.64 -12.71 7.23
N GLU A 28 -6.94 -12.43 8.34
CA GLU A 28 -7.28 -11.30 9.21
C GLU A 28 -7.14 -9.93 8.52
N TYR A 29 -6.32 -9.84 7.48
CA TYR A 29 -6.09 -8.60 6.73
C TYR A 29 -6.89 -8.54 5.42
N MET A 30 -7.49 -9.63 4.97
CA MET A 30 -8.09 -9.76 3.64
C MET A 30 -9.13 -8.65 3.34
N ARG A 31 -9.97 -8.33 4.34
CA ARG A 31 -10.99 -7.27 4.24
C ARG A 31 -10.40 -5.88 3.96
N HIS A 32 -9.25 -5.57 4.55
CA HIS A 32 -8.67 -4.23 4.53
C HIS A 32 -7.53 -4.09 3.53
N ALA A 33 -6.84 -5.18 3.18
CA ALA A 33 -5.69 -5.17 2.29
C ALA A 33 -6.00 -4.51 0.93
N HIS A 34 -7.17 -4.79 0.35
CA HIS A 34 -7.61 -4.14 -0.88
C HIS A 34 -7.62 -2.60 -0.77
N HIS A 35 -8.26 -2.08 0.28
CA HIS A 35 -8.34 -0.63 0.52
C HIS A 35 -6.94 -0.04 0.75
N TRP A 36 -6.11 -0.70 1.56
CA TRP A 36 -4.74 -0.23 1.83
C TRP A 36 -3.91 -0.14 0.56
N LEU A 37 -3.96 -1.16 -0.31
CA LEU A 37 -3.23 -1.16 -1.57
C LEU A 37 -3.73 -0.06 -2.54
N ILE A 38 -5.05 0.17 -2.60
CA ILE A 38 -5.62 1.27 -3.41
C ILE A 38 -5.18 2.63 -2.89
N LEU A 39 -5.34 2.87 -1.58
CA LEU A 39 -5.00 4.15 -0.95
C LEU A 39 -3.50 4.42 -1.09
N HIS A 40 -2.66 3.41 -0.84
CA HIS A 40 -1.22 3.53 -1.04
C HIS A 40 -0.88 3.89 -2.49
N GLY A 41 -1.52 3.25 -3.47
CA GLY A 41 -1.29 3.55 -4.89
C GLY A 41 -1.83 4.88 -5.38
N ARG A 42 -2.85 5.42 -4.69
CA ARG A 42 -3.45 6.71 -5.01
C ARG A 42 -2.63 7.86 -4.42
N TYR A 43 -2.20 7.73 -3.17
CA TYR A 43 -1.63 8.84 -2.42
C TYR A 43 -0.11 8.82 -2.29
N VAL A 44 0.53 7.65 -2.34
CA VAL A 44 1.98 7.49 -2.12
C VAL A 44 2.67 6.91 -3.37
N CYS A 45 2.33 5.68 -3.74
CA CYS A 45 2.93 4.95 -4.85
C CYS A 45 2.23 5.27 -6.20
N LYS A 46 2.21 6.56 -6.53
CA LYS A 46 1.58 7.13 -7.73
C LYS A 46 2.19 6.55 -9.00
N ALA A 47 1.40 6.49 -10.08
CA ALA A 47 1.79 5.78 -11.30
C ALA A 47 3.05 6.37 -11.96
N ARG A 48 3.13 7.70 -12.10
CA ARG A 48 4.21 8.38 -12.82
C ARG A 48 5.42 8.72 -11.95
N LYS A 49 5.20 9.34 -10.78
CA LYS A 49 6.25 9.76 -9.85
C LYS A 49 5.86 9.30 -8.44
N PRO A 50 6.37 8.15 -7.96
CA PRO A 50 6.07 7.67 -6.61
C PRO A 50 6.74 8.57 -5.57
N ASP A 51 6.04 8.84 -4.46
CA ASP A 51 6.56 9.66 -3.37
C ASP A 51 7.23 8.76 -2.32
N CYS A 52 8.34 8.11 -2.69
CA CYS A 52 9.07 7.19 -1.81
C CYS A 52 9.56 7.81 -0.47
N PRO A 53 9.90 9.11 -0.37
CA PRO A 53 10.26 9.73 0.91
C PRO A 53 9.16 9.71 1.98
N ILE A 54 7.88 9.59 1.59
CA ILE A 54 6.74 9.51 2.53
C ILE A 54 6.16 8.09 2.62
N CYS A 55 6.87 7.10 2.08
CA CYS A 55 6.39 5.72 2.03
C CYS A 55 6.74 4.98 3.32
N VAL A 56 5.72 4.47 4.02
CA VAL A 56 5.87 3.70 5.27
C VAL A 56 6.49 2.31 5.10
N ILE A 57 6.63 1.83 3.86
CA ILE A 57 7.23 0.53 3.52
C ILE A 57 8.49 0.67 2.65
N ALA A 58 9.14 1.85 2.66
CA ALA A 58 10.28 2.13 1.77
C ALA A 58 11.45 1.15 1.97
N ASP A 59 11.69 0.74 3.21
CA ASP A 59 12.71 -0.23 3.64
C ASP A 59 12.50 -1.62 3.06
N ILE A 60 11.25 -2.08 2.96
CA ILE A 60 10.90 -3.40 2.40
C ILE A 60 10.46 -3.34 0.93
N CYS A 61 10.42 -2.16 0.33
CA CYS A 61 10.00 -1.97 -1.05
C CYS A 61 11.03 -2.54 -2.03
N LYS A 62 10.57 -3.42 -2.93
CA LYS A 62 11.38 -4.07 -3.98
C LYS A 62 11.22 -3.43 -5.37
N ALA A 63 10.62 -2.24 -5.45
CA ALA A 63 10.45 -1.54 -6.71
C ALA A 63 11.80 -1.02 -7.23
N GLU A 64 12.04 -1.15 -8.53
CA GLU A 64 13.27 -0.67 -9.17
C GLU A 64 13.29 0.85 -9.25
N GLU A 65 12.13 1.49 -9.44
CA GLU A 65 12.00 2.94 -9.53
C GLU A 65 11.95 3.68 -8.17
N LYS A 66 12.24 3.01 -7.05
CA LYS A 66 12.20 3.66 -5.72
C LYS A 66 13.31 4.69 -5.59
N THR A 67 13.04 5.79 -4.91
CA THR A 67 13.98 6.91 -4.73
C THR A 67 14.47 7.07 -3.29
N ASN A 68 14.01 6.22 -2.38
CA ASN A 68 14.31 6.28 -0.96
C ASN A 68 14.11 4.90 -0.31
N ASP A 69 14.98 4.58 0.66
CA ASP A 69 14.97 3.32 1.42
C ASP A 69 14.64 3.52 2.91
N VAL A 70 14.47 4.76 3.35
CA VAL A 70 14.13 5.09 4.74
C VAL A 70 12.61 5.15 4.89
N PRO A 71 11.97 4.32 5.72
CA PRO A 71 10.52 4.33 5.85
C PRO A 71 10.07 5.62 6.53
N ALA A 72 8.94 6.15 6.10
CA ALA A 72 8.31 7.28 6.78
C ALA A 72 7.93 6.88 8.22
N PRO A 73 8.08 7.79 9.20
CA PRO A 73 7.75 7.50 10.59
C PRO A 73 6.25 7.17 10.70
N LEU A 74 5.93 6.15 11.49
CA LEU A 74 4.56 5.88 11.88
C LEU A 74 4.14 6.93 12.91
N VAL A 75 3.14 7.73 12.54
CA VAL A 75 2.56 8.76 13.41
C VAL A 75 1.17 8.32 13.78
N GLU A 76 0.88 8.28 15.08
CA GLU A 76 -0.47 8.05 15.57
C GLU A 76 -1.36 9.21 15.13
N ILE A 77 -2.43 8.88 14.41
CA ILE A 77 -3.45 9.87 14.06
C ILE A 77 -4.25 10.11 15.34
N ALA A 78 -4.45 11.37 15.71
CA ALA A 78 -5.33 11.73 16.81
C ALA A 78 -6.68 11.01 16.64
N PRO A 79 -7.33 10.57 17.74
CA PRO A 79 -8.64 9.94 17.66
C PRO A 79 -9.55 10.80 16.80
N LEU A 80 -10.20 10.18 15.81
CA LEU A 80 -11.31 10.84 15.15
C LEU A 80 -12.37 11.03 16.22
N GLU A 81 -12.63 12.30 16.60
CA GLU A 81 -13.77 12.62 17.44
C GLU A 81 -15.00 11.90 16.87
N PRO A 82 -15.77 11.18 17.69
CA PRO A 82 -16.86 10.36 17.20
C PRO A 82 -17.82 11.23 16.39
N ALA A 83 -18.28 10.70 15.24
CA ALA A 83 -19.16 11.42 14.31
C ALA A 83 -20.49 11.91 14.95
N SER A 84 -20.76 11.54 16.21
CA SER A 84 -21.87 12.05 17.03
C SER A 84 -21.68 13.48 17.55
N GLU A 85 -20.49 14.08 17.42
CA GLU A 85 -20.21 15.44 17.93
C GLU A 85 -20.14 16.53 16.84
N ILE A 86 -20.42 16.18 15.58
CA ILE A 86 -20.55 17.16 14.51
C ILE A 86 -21.98 17.73 14.58
N GLN A 87 -22.13 18.89 15.24
CA GLN A 87 -23.36 19.70 15.23
C GLN A 87 -23.74 20.14 13.82
#